data_AF-A0A974HXZ4-F1
#
_entry.id   AF-A0A974HXZ4-F1
#
_cell.length_a   1.000
_cell.length_b   1.000
_cell.length_c   1.000
_cell.angle_alpha   90.00
_cell.angle_beta   90.00
_cell.angle_gamma   90.00
#
_symmetry.space_group_name_H-M   'P 1'
#
loop_
_entity.id
_entity.type
_entity.pdbx_description
1 polymer ?
#
loop_
_entity_poly.entity_id
_entity_poly.type
_entity_poly.pdbx_seq_one_letter_code
_entity_poly.pdbx_strand_id
1 'polypeptide(L)'
;MSTYFANSDFLFSHSKAVISCSEFELLLISLCQSADNLSKSVLFSKLLMAIMRKNQSLILPSHLVLLSNAIHCNQTFLKKSLQGAFKRLQQNIT
;
A
#
# COMPACT_ATOMS: atom_id res chain seq x y z
N MET A 1 3.56 -38.22 -8.61
CA MET A 1 4.27 -36.94 -8.83
C MET A 1 3.29 -35.84 -8.44
N SER A 2 3.45 -35.27 -7.25
CA SER A 2 2.45 -34.42 -6.59
C SER A 2 2.76 -32.96 -6.88
N THR A 3 1.88 -32.24 -7.56
CA THR A 3 2.00 -30.78 -7.79
C THR A 3 1.14 -30.04 -6.78
N TYR A 4 1.73 -29.70 -5.63
CA TYR A 4 1.24 -28.66 -4.75
C TYR A 4 2.18 -27.46 -4.89
N PHE A 5 1.67 -26.32 -5.36
CA PHE A 5 1.70 -25.09 -4.59
C PHE A 5 0.65 -24.14 -5.18
N ALA A 6 -0.41 -23.97 -4.39
CA ALA A 6 -1.62 -23.27 -4.74
C ALA A 6 -1.39 -21.76 -4.89
N ASN A 7 -2.03 -21.21 -5.93
CA ASN A 7 -2.66 -19.89 -6.02
C ASN A 7 -2.45 -18.97 -4.80
N SER A 8 -1.52 -18.03 -4.92
CA SER A 8 -1.40 -16.89 -3.99
C SER A 8 -2.24 -15.67 -4.39
N ASP A 9 -3.17 -15.84 -5.35
CA ASP A 9 -4.07 -14.81 -5.85
C ASP A 9 -5.46 -14.81 -5.19
N PHE A 10 -5.68 -15.64 -4.15
CA PHE A 10 -7.01 -15.86 -3.59
C PHE A 10 -7.19 -15.33 -2.16
N LEU A 11 -6.88 -14.05 -1.91
CA LEU A 11 -7.18 -13.42 -0.60
C LEU A 11 -7.67 -11.97 -0.66
N PHE A 12 -8.28 -11.54 -1.77
CA PHE A 12 -9.07 -10.31 -1.82
C PHE A 12 -10.30 -10.51 -2.70
N SER A 13 -11.27 -11.29 -2.22
CA SER A 13 -12.52 -11.58 -2.93
C SER A 13 -13.71 -11.37 -1.98
N HIS A 14 -14.51 -10.33 -2.30
CA HIS A 14 -15.92 -10.12 -1.93
C HIS A 14 -16.31 -9.65 -0.51
N SER A 15 -15.81 -8.48 -0.13
CA SER A 15 -16.61 -7.49 0.61
C SER A 15 -16.22 -6.11 0.08
N LYS A 16 -17.14 -5.40 -0.60
CA LYS A 16 -16.95 -3.95 -0.82
C LYS A 16 -17.21 -3.29 0.53
N ALA A 17 -16.25 -3.37 1.44
CA ALA A 17 -16.22 -2.51 2.60
C ALA A 17 -16.10 -1.07 2.07
N VAL A 18 -17.20 -0.32 2.16
CA VAL A 18 -17.21 1.10 1.84
C VAL A 18 -16.54 1.79 3.01
N ILE A 19 -15.25 2.09 2.87
CA ILE A 19 -14.51 2.88 3.84
C ILE A 19 -14.78 4.35 3.58
N SER A 20 -15.14 5.10 4.63
CA SER A 20 -15.26 6.55 4.54
C SER A 20 -13.89 7.23 4.40
N CYS A 21 -13.87 8.49 3.96
CA CYS A 21 -12.61 9.25 3.84
C CYS A 21 -11.86 9.36 5.18
N SER A 22 -12.57 9.55 6.30
CA SER A 22 -11.97 9.66 7.63
C SER A 22 -11.39 8.33 8.12
N GLU A 23 -12.08 7.21 7.89
CA GLU A 23 -11.57 5.88 8.22
C GLU A 23 -10.34 5.52 7.36
N PHE A 24 -10.35 5.91 6.09
CA PHE A 24 -9.20 5.73 5.20
C PHE A 24 -7.99 6.56 5.65
N GLU A 25 -8.22 7.82 6.03
CA GLU A 25 -7.16 8.71 6.55
C GLU A 25 -6.52 8.12 7.81
N LEU A 26 -7.34 7.68 8.78
CA LEU A 26 -6.84 7.02 10.00
C LEU A 26 -6.04 5.75 9.69
N LEU A 27 -6.54 4.90 8.80
CA LEU A 27 -5.85 3.69 8.35
C LEU A 27 -4.48 4.04 7.74
N LEU A 28 -4.45 5.04 6.85
CA LEU A 28 -3.24 5.44 6.15
C LEU A 28 -2.19 6.00 7.10
N ILE A 29 -2.59 6.88 8.03
CA ILE A 29 -1.71 7.46 9.04
C ILE A 29 -1.12 6.36 9.91
N SER A 30 -1.96 5.48 10.47
CA SER A 30 -1.52 4.37 11.33
C SER A 30 -0.55 3.42 10.62
N LEU A 31 -0.84 3.13 9.34
CA LEU A 31 0.01 2.29 8.51
C LEU A 31 1.38 2.94 8.28
N CYS A 32 1.42 4.23 7.92
CA CYS A 32 2.67 4.96 7.70
C CYS A 32 3.49 5.13 8.98
N GLN A 33 2.85 5.33 10.14
CA GLN A 33 3.53 5.36 11.45
C GLN A 33 4.18 4.02 11.82
N SER A 34 3.60 2.91 11.34
CA SER A 34 4.13 1.56 11.58
C SER A 34 5.27 1.17 10.62
N ALA A 35 5.67 2.06 9.70
CA ALA A 35 6.56 1.71 8.59
C ALA A 35 7.95 1.23 9.03
N ASP A 36 8.52 1.79 10.09
CA ASP A 36 9.84 1.37 10.58
C ASP A 36 9.80 -0.07 11.12
N ASN A 37 8.79 -0.37 11.94
CA ASN A 37 8.55 -1.68 12.52
C ASN A 37 8.23 -2.74 11.46
N LEU A 38 7.56 -2.34 10.37
CA LEU A 38 7.12 -3.22 9.28
C LEU A 38 8.01 -3.14 8.03
N SER A 39 9.17 -2.49 8.13
CA SER A 39 10.08 -2.21 7.01
C SER A 39 10.48 -3.44 6.20
N LYS A 40 10.58 -4.61 6.85
CA LYS A 40 10.93 -5.91 6.22
C LYS A 40 9.72 -6.76 5.84
N SER A 41 8.50 -6.31 6.13
CA SER A 41 7.28 -7.07 5.84
C SER A 41 6.85 -6.93 4.38
N VAL A 42 6.85 -8.05 3.66
CA VAL A 42 6.33 -8.12 2.29
C VAL A 42 4.81 -7.84 2.27
N LEU A 43 4.09 -8.23 3.31
CA LEU A 43 2.65 -7.97 3.42
C LEU A 43 2.37 -6.46 3.53
N PHE A 44 3.11 -5.75 4.38
CA PHE A 44 3.06 -4.29 4.48
C PHE A 44 3.34 -3.63 3.13
N SER A 45 4.37 -4.11 2.42
CA SER A 45 4.74 -3.63 1.10
C SER A 45 3.60 -3.84 0.08
N LYS A 46 2.97 -5.01 0.07
CA LYS A 46 1.80 -5.31 -0.78
C LYS A 46 0.61 -4.42 -0.43
N LEU A 47 0.41 -4.12 0.86
CA LEU A 47 -0.67 -3.24 1.31
C LEU A 47 -0.46 -1.79 0.85
N LEU A 48 0.74 -1.22 1.03
CA LEU A 48 1.08 0.10 0.48
C LEU A 48 0.83 0.16 -1.03
N MET A 49 1.24 -0.89 -1.74
CA MET A 49 1.02 -1.01 -3.18
C MET A 49 -0.48 -1.09 -3.54
N ALA A 50 -1.30 -1.75 -2.73
CA ALA A 50 -2.74 -1.82 -2.93
C ALA A 50 -3.39 -0.45 -2.72
N ILE A 51 -3.03 0.25 -1.64
CA ILE A 51 -3.51 1.61 -1.35
C ILE A 51 -3.22 2.55 -2.51
N MET A 52 -1.96 2.59 -2.98
CA MET A 52 -1.54 3.48 -4.07
C MET A 52 -2.16 3.13 -5.43
N ARG A 53 -2.76 1.94 -5.62
CA ARG A 53 -3.34 1.53 -6.92
C ARG A 53 -4.86 1.45 -6.92
N LYS A 54 -5.46 1.00 -5.81
CA LYS A 54 -6.90 0.77 -5.70
C LYS A 54 -7.65 1.92 -5.03
N ASN A 55 -6.97 2.69 -4.17
CA ASN A 55 -7.59 3.75 -3.37
C ASN A 55 -7.12 5.15 -3.78
N GLN A 56 -6.67 5.33 -5.03
CA GLN A 56 -6.10 6.60 -5.50
C GLN A 56 -7.03 7.80 -5.30
N SER A 57 -8.33 7.62 -5.51
CA SER A 57 -9.34 8.67 -5.35
C SER A 57 -9.52 9.16 -3.89
N LEU A 58 -9.03 8.40 -2.91
CA LEU A 58 -9.08 8.76 -1.48
C LEU A 58 -7.76 9.37 -0.99
N ILE A 59 -6.73 9.39 -1.83
CA ILE A 59 -5.41 9.92 -1.45
C ILE A 59 -5.37 11.41 -1.74
N LEU A 60 -5.24 12.20 -0.67
CA LEU A 60 -5.06 13.65 -0.71
C LEU A 60 -3.58 14.03 -0.85
N PRO A 61 -3.27 15.25 -1.34
CA PRO A 61 -1.88 15.73 -1.41
C PRO A 61 -1.13 15.67 -0.08
N SER A 62 -1.82 15.90 1.05
CA SER A 62 -1.26 15.81 2.41
C SER A 62 -0.71 14.42 2.74
N HIS A 63 -1.25 13.36 2.13
CA HIS A 63 -0.83 11.99 2.37
C HIS A 63 0.46 11.60 1.65
N LEU A 64 0.88 12.36 0.63
CA LEU A 64 2.03 12.01 -0.20
C LEU A 64 3.34 11.99 0.60
N VAL A 65 3.49 12.92 1.56
CA VAL A 65 4.67 12.98 2.43
C VAL A 65 4.75 11.72 3.31
N LEU A 66 3.63 11.31 3.91
CA LEU A 66 3.55 10.12 4.76
C LEU A 66 3.87 8.84 3.96
N LEU A 67 3.28 8.71 2.77
CA LEU A 67 3.52 7.58 1.87
C LEU A 67 4.99 7.52 1.41
N SER A 68 5.57 8.66 1.05
CA SER A 68 6.99 8.74 0.66
C SER A 68 7.91 8.24 1.77
N ASN A 69 7.69 8.68 3.01
CA ASN A 69 8.46 8.23 4.16
C ASN A 69 8.31 6.72 4.39
N ALA A 70 7.08 6.19 4.37
CA ALA A 70 6.82 4.76 4.54
C ALA A 70 7.50 3.90 3.46
N ILE A 71 7.56 4.39 2.21
CA ILE A 71 8.26 3.73 1.11
C ILE A 71 9.78 3.81 1.28
N HIS A 72 10.29 4.93 1.80
CA HIS A 72 11.71 5.08 2.08
C HIS A 72 12.20 4.08 3.14
N CYS A 73 11.41 3.87 4.19
CA CYS A 73 11.70 2.90 5.26
C CYS A 73 11.58 1.45 4.78
N ASN A 74 10.95 1.18 3.63
CA ASN A 74 10.82 -0.17 3.10
C ASN A 74 12.18 -0.79 2.74
N GLN A 75 12.43 -2.00 3.23
CA GLN A 75 13.66 -2.78 3.02
C GLN A 75 13.41 -4.07 2.22
N THR A 76 12.20 -4.24 1.67
CA THR A 76 11.86 -5.42 0.89
C THR A 76 12.30 -5.29 -0.56
N PHE A 77 12.31 -6.41 -1.29
CA PHE A 77 12.56 -6.43 -2.73
C PHE A 77 11.52 -5.62 -3.54
N LEU A 78 10.37 -5.27 -2.95
CA LEU A 78 9.32 -4.47 -3.60
C LEU A 78 9.57 -2.96 -3.58
N LYS A 79 10.62 -2.47 -2.91
CA LYS A 79 10.89 -1.03 -2.75
C LYS A 79 10.88 -0.26 -4.08
N LYS A 80 11.56 -0.77 -5.10
CA LYS A 80 11.60 -0.10 -6.43
C LYS A 80 10.22 -0.06 -7.09
N SER A 81 9.44 -1.13 -6.97
CA SER A 81 8.06 -1.17 -7.47
C SER A 81 7.18 -0.16 -6.74
N LEU A 82 7.31 -0.05 -5.41
CA LEU A 82 6.60 0.93 -4.59
C LEU A 82 6.92 2.37 -5.02
N GLN A 83 8.21 2.69 -5.21
CA GLN A 83 8.63 3.99 -5.71
C GLN A 83 8.05 4.31 -7.09
N GLY A 84 8.01 3.31 -8.00
CA GLY A 84 7.39 3.47 -9.32
C GLY A 84 5.88 3.73 -9.24
N ALA A 85 5.17 3.02 -8.37
CA ALA A 85 3.74 3.24 -8.14
C ALA A 85 3.47 4.63 -7.52
N PHE A 86 4.32 5.05 -6.57
CA PHE A 86 4.22 6.36 -5.94
C PHE A 86 4.41 7.51 -6.93
N LYS A 87 5.40 7.42 -7.84
CA LYS A 87 5.59 8.43 -8.89
C LYS A 87 4.35 8.59 -9.77
N ARG A 88 3.70 7.48 -10.17
CA ARG A 88 2.45 7.51 -10.95
C ARG A 88 1.30 8.13 -10.15
N LEU A 89 1.23 7.83 -8.86
CA LEU A 89 0.24 8.42 -7.97
C LEU A 89 0.42 9.94 -7.86
N GLN A 90 1.65 10.44 -7.72
CA GLN A 90 1.93 11.88 -7.68
C GLN A 90 1.50 12.60 -8.96
N GLN A 91 1.69 11.96 -10.13
CA GLN A 91 1.25 12.49 -11.42
C GLN A 91 -0.27 12.55 -11.57
N ASN A 92 -1.02 11.74 -10.81
CA ASN A 92 -2.48 11.70 -10.87
C ASN A 92 -3.14 12.69 -9.87
N ILE A 93 -2.41 13.14 -8.86
CA ILE A 93 -2.91 14.04 -7.80
C ILE A 93 -2.51 15.50 -8.04
N THR A 94 -1.49 15.75 -8.87
CA THR A 94 -1.03 17.09 -9.28
C THR A 94 -1.75 17.53 -10.54
#